data_AF-A0A9W2XQB8-F1
#
_entry.id   AF-A0A9W2XQB8-F1
#
_cell.length_a   1.000
_cell.length_b   1.000
_cell.length_c   1.000
_cell.angle_alpha   90.00
_cell.angle_beta   90.00
_cell.angle_gamma   90.00
#
_symmetry.space_group_name_H-M   'P 1'
#
loop_
_entity.id
_entity.type
_entity.pdbx_description
1 polymer ?
#
loop_
_entity_poly.entity_id
_entity_poly.type
_entity_poly.pdbx_seq_one_letter_code
_entity_poly.pdbx_strand_id
1 'polypeptide(L)' 'MKTDKEIVGTLLGFDDFVNMVLEDVTEFEITPEGRRITKLDQILLNGNNITMLIPGGEGPDV' A
#
# COMPACT_ATOMS: atom_id res chain seq x y z
N MET A 1 -7.16 0.33 2.41
CA MET A 1 -6.80 -0.32 3.70
C MET A 1 -8.02 -0.22 4.61
N LYS A 2 -7.93 -0.55 5.92
CA LYS A 2 -9.03 -0.21 6.85
C LYS A 2 -9.32 1.31 6.88
N THR A 3 -8.35 2.12 6.49
CA THR A 3 -8.44 3.56 6.23
C THR A 3 -8.50 3.86 4.72
N ASP A 4 -8.80 5.11 4.37
CA ASP A 4 -8.77 5.67 3.00
C ASP A 4 -7.33 5.83 2.45
N LYS A 5 -6.55 4.75 2.60
CA LYS A 5 -5.18 4.59 2.13
C LYS A 5 -5.06 3.41 1.19
N GLU A 6 -4.31 3.60 0.13
CA GLU A 6 -3.93 2.56 -0.83
C GLU A 6 -2.41 2.55 -0.99
N ILE A 7 -1.85 1.36 -1.18
CA ILE A 7 -0.41 1.16 -1.29
C ILE A 7 -0.18 0.32 -2.54
N VAL A 8 0.65 0.83 -3.44
CA VAL A 8 1.10 0.14 -4.65
C VAL A 8 2.60 -0.03 -4.55
N GLY A 9 3.09 -1.23 -4.79
CA GLY A 9 4.52 -1.54 -4.77
C GLY A 9 4.76 -2.98 -5.21
N THR A 10 6.03 -3.33 -5.38
CA THR A 10 6.43 -4.69 -5.75
C THR A 10 6.51 -5.55 -4.49
N LEU A 11 5.75 -6.63 -4.45
CA LEU A 11 5.76 -7.56 -3.32
C LEU A 11 7.03 -8.41 -3.36
N LEU A 12 7.90 -8.23 -2.35
CA LEU A 12 9.12 -9.02 -2.18
C LEU A 12 8.88 -10.29 -1.39
N GLY A 13 7.97 -10.25 -0.42
CA GLY A 13 7.65 -11.40 0.42
C GLY A 13 6.63 -11.08 1.50
N PHE A 14 6.11 -12.12 2.14
CA PHE A 14 5.16 -12.01 3.24
C PHE A 14 5.33 -13.19 4.22
N ASP A 15 4.76 -13.05 5.42
CA ASP A 15 4.75 -14.08 6.47
C ASP A 15 3.34 -14.66 6.71
N ASP A 16 3.23 -15.61 7.65
CA ASP A 16 1.95 -16.25 8.00
C ASP A 16 0.90 -15.28 8.57
N PHE A 17 1.34 -14.11 9.04
CA PHE A 17 0.47 -13.03 9.54
C PHE A 17 0.16 -11.98 8.46
N VAL A 18 0.60 -12.23 7.23
CA VAL A 18 0.40 -11.35 6.07
C VAL A 18 1.05 -9.97 6.30
N ASN A 19 2.12 -9.90 7.11
CA ASN A 19 3.00 -8.76 7.05
C ASN A 19 3.78 -8.82 5.73
N MET A 20 3.91 -7.71 5.03
CA MET A 20 4.46 -7.68 3.68
C MET A 20 5.68 -6.77 3.59
N VAL A 21 6.71 -7.24 2.88
CA VAL A 21 7.82 -6.39 2.45
C VAL A 21 7.53 -5.93 1.03
N LEU A 22 7.46 -4.62 0.82
CA LEU A 22 7.22 -4.00 -0.48
C LEU A 22 8.38 -3.07 -0.85
N GLU A 23 8.77 -3.06 -2.12
CA GLU A 23 9.72 -2.09 -2.70
C GLU A 23 9.04 -1.18 -3.74
N ASP A 24 9.69 -0.06 -4.06
CA ASP A 24 9.22 0.95 -5.02
C ASP A 24 7.79 1.42 -4.72
N VAL A 25 7.54 1.73 -3.44
CA VAL A 25 6.21 1.93 -2.90
C VAL A 25 5.66 3.32 -3.21
N THR A 26 4.38 3.35 -3.57
CA THR A 26 3.55 4.54 -3.69
C THR A 26 2.38 4.43 -2.73
N GLU A 27 2.34 5.31 -1.74
CA GLU A 27 1.21 5.45 -0.83
C GLU A 27 0.27 6.56 -1.35
N PHE A 28 -1.00 6.23 -1.42
CA PHE A 28 -2.08 7.15 -1.72
C PHE A 28 -2.95 7.31 -0.49
N GLU A 29 -3.14 8.54 -0.03
CA GLU A 29 -4.00 8.87 1.10
C GLU A 29 -5.03 9.91 0.65
N ILE A 30 -6.30 9.64 0.90
CA ILE A 30 -7.38 10.61 0.70
C ILE A 30 -7.49 11.44 1.97
N THR A 31 -7.18 12.73 1.88
CA THR A 31 -7.37 13.70 2.96
C THR A 31 -8.51 14.67 2.61
N PRO A 32 -9.07 15.41 3.59
CA PRO A 32 -10.07 16.44 3.30
C PRO A 32 -9.59 17.53 2.32
N GLU A 33 -8.27 17.75 2.24
CA GLU A 33 -7.61 18.72 1.36
C GLU A 33 -7.28 18.15 -0.03
N GLY A 34 -7.50 16.84 -0.25
CA GLY A 34 -7.25 16.16 -1.51
C GLY A 34 -6.41 14.89 -1.37
N ARG A 35 -5.84 14.41 -2.48
CA ARG A 35 -5.02 13.20 -2.51
C ARG A 35 -3.56 13.54 -2.18
N ARG A 36 -3.02 12.90 -1.14
CA ARG A 36 -1.59 12.92 -0.84
C ARG A 36 -0.91 11.69 -1.43
N ILE A 37 0.20 11.90 -2.13
CA ILE A 37 1.01 10.83 -2.73
C ILE A 37 2.40 10.86 -2.10
N THR A 38 2.82 9.73 -1.55
CA THR A 38 4.16 9.56 -0.95
C THR A 38 4.88 8.42 -1.63
N LYS A 39 6.15 8.62 -1.99
CA LYS A 39 7.03 7.58 -2.54
C LYS A 39 8.00 7.12 -1.47
N LEU A 40 8.17 5.81 -1.34
CA LEU A 40 9.04 5.17 -0.34
C LEU A 40 9.82 4.05 -1.00
N ASP A 41 11.11 3.93 -0.71
CA ASP A 41 11.96 2.91 -1.36
C ASP A 41 11.56 1.49 -0.94
N GLN A 42 11.37 1.28 0.37
CA GLN A 42 10.95 -0.01 0.92
C GLN A 42 10.15 0.18 2.20
N ILE A 43 9.13 -0.65 2.40
CA ILE A 43 8.35 -0.68 3.64
C ILE A 43 8.10 -2.11 4.14
N LEU A 44 7.91 -2.23 5.44
CA LEU A 44 7.26 -3.37 6.06
C LEU A 44 5.81 -2.99 6.42
N LEU A 45 4.86 -3.57 5.73
CA LEU A 45 3.44 -3.35 5.92
C LEU A 45 2.86 -4.34 6.92
N ASN A 46 2.19 -3.84 7.96
CA ASN A 46 1.55 -4.69 8.96
C ASN A 46 0.25 -5.32 8.43
N GLY A 47 0.13 -6.65 8.51
CA GLY A 47 -1.00 -7.41 7.99
C GLY A 47 -2.35 -7.06 8.61
N ASN A 48 -2.39 -6.56 9.86
CA ASN A 48 -3.64 -6.23 10.55
C ASN A 48 -4.43 -5.08 9.89
N ASN A 49 -3.75 -4.25 9.10
CA ASN A 49 -4.35 -3.09 8.43
C ASN A 49 -4.69 -3.38 6.95
N ILE A 50 -4.33 -4.55 6.43
CA ILE A 50 -4.60 -4.97 5.07
C ILE A 50 -6.05 -5.46 4.97
N THR A 51 -6.81 -4.91 4.03
CA THR A 51 -8.21 -5.28 3.77
C THR A 51 -8.34 -6.10 2.50
N MET A 52 -7.60 -5.74 1.44
CA MET A 52 -7.65 -6.37 0.13
C MET A 52 -6.26 -6.31 -0.51
N LEU A 53 -5.96 -7.29 -1.35
CA LEU A 53 -4.75 -7.39 -2.16
C LEU A 53 -5.14 -7.54 -3.62
N ILE A 54 -4.57 -6.72 -4.50
CA ILE A 54 -4.86 -6.70 -5.93
C ILE A 54 -3.57 -6.94 -6.71
N PRO A 55 -3.32 -8.17 -7.20
CA PRO A 55 -2.14 -8.46 -8.02
C PRO A 55 -2.17 -7.65 -9.33
N GLY A 56 -1.09 -6.93 -9.63
CA GLY A 56 -0.99 -6.11 -10.84
C GLY A 56 -1.80 -4.81 -10.81
N GLY A 57 -2.30 -4.39 -9.64
CA GLY A 57 -2.99 -3.11 -9.50
C GLY A 57 -2.06 -1.92 -9.73
N GLU A 58 -2.52 -0.93 -10.49
CA GLU A 58 -1.75 0.29 -10.82
C GLU A 58 -2.03 1.45 -9.83
N GLY A 59 -2.93 1.21 -8.86
CA GLY A 59 -3.45 2.22 -7.95
C GLY A 59 -4.71 2.91 -8.49
N PRO A 60 -5.24 3.89 -7.76
CA PRO A 60 -6.43 4.63 -8.20
C PRO A 60 -6.11 5.45 -9.45
N ASP A 61 -6.98 5.35 -10.46
CA ASP A 61 -6.98 6.21 -11.65
C ASP A 61 -6.84 7.68 -11.23
N VAL A 62 -6.03 8.44 -11.97
CA VAL A 62 -5.73 9.86 -11.69
C VAL A 62 -6.91 10.75 -12.06
#